data_AF-A0A4P5QQX3-F1
#
_entry.id   AF-A0A4P5QQX3-F1
#
_cell.length_a   1.000
_cell.length_b   1.000
_cell.length_c   1.000
_cell.angle_alpha   90.00
_cell.angle_beta   90.00
_cell.angle_gamma   90.00
#
_symmetry.space_group_name_H-M   'P 1'
#
loop_
_entity.id
_entity.type
_entity.pdbx_description
1 polymer ?
#
loop_
_entity_poly.entity_id
_entity_poly.type
_entity_poly.pdbx_seq_one_letter_code
_entity_poly.pdbx_strand_id
1 'polypeptide(L)'
;MSTANFPSLSQNPPNEADVVAIDQLRDLYGKIRVELAKVIIGQDKVIEQLLTCVFARGHALLMGVPGLAKTLLIHSVADMMSLSFSRIQFTPDLMPSDITGTEILQETETAGRRAFEFVKGPIFANIVLADEINRTPPKTQAALLQAMQEQVVNSGKHRFVLEKPFFVLATQNPIEQEGTYPLPEAQLDRFMFLINVGYPSAAEELQIAKTTTGGVAATLSKLIGAEEILKFQDIVRRVPVPDHVYEYAVKLVRKCRPGGAEAPDWIKKYVMWGPGPRAVQYLVLGAKARAVLYGSYLTRLEDMLAVAEPVLQHRILVNFHAESEGIDSAEIVRRVIKETES
;
A
#
# COMPACT_ATOMS: atom_id res chain seq x y z
N MET A 1 10.38 -20.18 31.86
CA MET A 1 9.80 -18.88 32.25
C MET A 1 10.95 -17.88 32.31
N SER A 2 11.09 -17.05 31.27
CA SER A 2 12.02 -15.92 31.25
C SER A 2 11.22 -14.75 30.69
N THR A 3 10.67 -13.93 31.57
CA THR A 3 10.03 -12.67 31.21
C THR A 3 11.12 -11.72 30.75
N ALA A 4 11.31 -11.61 29.44
CA ALA A 4 12.05 -10.51 28.86
C ALA A 4 11.32 -9.22 29.24
N ASN A 5 11.93 -8.42 30.13
CA ASN A 5 11.50 -7.05 30.43
C ASN A 5 11.70 -6.21 29.16
N PHE A 6 10.67 -6.14 28.33
CA PHE A 6 10.61 -5.12 27.29
C PHE A 6 10.39 -3.77 28.00
N PRO A 7 11.20 -2.73 27.71
CA PRO A 7 10.91 -1.40 28.23
C PRO A 7 9.49 -1.03 27.83
N SER A 8 8.67 -0.61 28.80
CA SER A 8 7.31 -0.13 28.55
C SER A 8 7.39 0.94 27.47
N LEU A 9 6.90 0.66 26.27
CA LEU A 9 6.74 1.66 25.23
C LEU A 9 5.86 2.74 25.84
N SER A 10 6.46 3.89 26.15
CA SER A 10 5.80 4.99 26.83
C SER A 10 4.52 5.33 26.08
N GLN A 11 3.37 5.05 26.69
CA GLN A 11 2.06 5.56 26.30
C GLN A 11 1.98 7.06 26.62
N ASN A 12 3.00 7.83 26.25
CA ASN A 12 2.97 9.26 26.47
C ASN A 12 1.93 9.85 25.52
N PRO A 13 0.95 10.61 26.03
CA PRO A 13 0.01 11.30 25.17
C PRO A 13 0.77 12.19 24.19
N PRO A 14 0.23 12.40 22.96
CA PRO A 14 0.84 13.32 22.01
C PRO A 14 1.05 14.68 22.67
N ASN A 15 2.23 15.27 22.45
CA ASN A 15 2.51 16.61 22.96
C ASN A 15 1.68 17.66 22.20
N GLU A 16 1.68 18.90 22.67
CA GLU A 16 0.88 19.97 22.05
C GLU A 16 1.19 20.17 20.55
N ALA A 17 2.45 20.00 20.15
CA ALA A 17 2.85 20.06 18.74
C ALA A 17 2.30 18.89 17.91
N ASP A 18 2.22 17.69 18.49
CA ASP A 18 1.62 16.52 17.85
C ASP A 18 0.11 16.72 17.65
N VAL A 19 -0.59 17.26 18.66
CA VAL A 19 -2.03 17.55 18.56
C VAL A 19 -2.32 18.51 17.41
N VAL A 20 -1.60 19.63 17.33
CA VAL A 20 -1.75 20.61 16.25
C VAL A 20 -1.49 19.98 14.89
N ALA A 21 -0.47 19.14 14.77
CA ALA A 21 -0.15 18.50 13.50
C ALA A 21 -1.16 17.41 13.10
N ILE A 22 -1.76 16.70 14.07
CA ILE A 22 -2.86 15.76 13.81
C ILE A 22 -4.08 16.50 13.27
N ASP A 23 -4.45 17.64 13.88
CA ASP A 23 -5.55 18.48 13.37
C ASP A 23 -5.27 19.01 11.97
N GLN A 24 -4.05 19.47 11.70
CA GLN A 24 -3.62 19.90 10.36
C GLN A 24 -3.74 18.76 9.34
N LEU A 25 -3.37 17.53 9.70
CA LEU A 25 -3.48 16.38 8.80
C LEU A 25 -4.94 16.01 8.55
N ARG A 26 -5.82 16.05 9.56
CA ARG A 26 -7.27 15.84 9.38
C ARG A 26 -7.85 16.84 8.38
N ASP A 27 -7.54 18.12 8.56
CA ASP A 27 -8.06 19.18 7.68
C ASP A 27 -7.51 19.05 6.26
N LEU A 28 -6.23 18.70 6.12
CA LEU A 28 -5.62 18.38 4.83
C LEU A 28 -6.27 17.15 4.17
N TYR A 29 -6.53 16.09 4.93
CA TYR A 29 -7.20 14.88 4.43
C TYR A 29 -8.60 15.23 3.87
N GLY A 30 -9.36 16.07 4.58
CA GLY A 30 -10.63 16.60 4.09
C GLY A 30 -10.48 17.35 2.76
N LYS A 31 -9.49 18.24 2.66
CA LYS A 31 -9.19 18.97 1.42
C LYS A 31 -8.78 18.03 0.28
N ILE A 32 -7.95 17.04 0.56
CA ILE A 32 -7.51 16.05 -0.45
C ILE A 32 -8.73 15.29 -1.00
N ARG A 33 -9.65 14.85 -0.14
CA ARG A 33 -10.85 14.13 -0.58
C ARG A 33 -11.75 15.00 -1.46
N VAL A 34 -11.99 16.25 -1.07
CA VAL A 34 -12.79 17.19 -1.86
C VAL A 34 -12.14 17.48 -3.22
N GLU A 35 -10.82 17.63 -3.25
CA GLU A 35 -10.08 17.90 -4.48
C GLU A 35 -10.08 16.67 -5.41
N LEU A 36 -9.86 15.46 -4.89
CA LEU A 36 -9.93 14.22 -5.65
C LEU A 36 -11.34 13.93 -6.18
N ALA A 37 -12.39 14.28 -5.43
CA ALA A 37 -13.78 14.09 -5.86
C ALA A 37 -14.15 14.87 -7.14
N LYS A 38 -13.33 15.85 -7.54
CA LYS A 38 -13.50 16.56 -8.83
C LYS A 38 -13.19 15.69 -10.04
N VAL A 39 -12.35 14.66 -9.87
CA VAL A 39 -11.86 13.81 -10.97
C VAL A 39 -12.13 12.32 -10.75
N ILE A 40 -12.19 11.86 -9.49
CA ILE A 40 -12.47 10.49 -9.10
C ILE A 40 -13.86 10.41 -8.48
N ILE A 41 -14.72 9.56 -9.06
CA ILE A 41 -16.11 9.38 -8.63
C ILE A 41 -16.26 7.98 -8.02
N GLY A 42 -16.89 7.89 -6.85
CA GLY A 42 -17.29 6.62 -6.24
C GLY A 42 -16.20 5.75 -5.63
N GLN A 43 -15.00 6.30 -5.40
CA GLN A 43 -13.86 5.55 -4.88
C GLN A 43 -13.40 6.00 -3.48
N ASP A 44 -14.31 6.48 -2.64
CA ASP A 44 -13.97 6.99 -1.29
C ASP A 44 -13.17 5.99 -0.45
N LYS A 45 -13.59 4.72 -0.39
CA LYS A 45 -12.89 3.67 0.36
C LYS A 45 -11.48 3.41 -0.18
N VAL A 46 -11.32 3.43 -1.50
CA VAL A 46 -10.02 3.23 -2.17
C VAL A 46 -9.08 4.40 -1.86
N ILE A 47 -9.59 5.64 -1.91
CA ILE A 47 -8.85 6.86 -1.55
C ILE A 47 -8.41 6.82 -0.08
N GLU A 48 -9.32 6.47 0.84
CA GLU A 48 -9.00 6.31 2.26
C GLU A 48 -7.88 5.29 2.48
N GLN A 49 -7.99 4.10 1.87
CA GLN A 49 -6.98 3.04 2.00
C GLN A 49 -5.64 3.45 1.38
N LEU A 50 -5.66 4.12 0.22
CA LEU A 50 -4.45 4.60 -0.46
C LEU A 50 -3.71 5.63 0.40
N LEU A 51 -4.41 6.65 0.89
CA LEU A 51 -3.83 7.69 1.74
C LEU A 51 -3.36 7.13 3.07
N THR A 52 -4.14 6.22 3.68
CA THR A 52 -3.72 5.48 4.89
C THR A 52 -2.39 4.75 4.65
N CYS A 53 -2.23 4.09 3.50
CA CYS A 53 -1.00 3.38 3.15
C CYS A 53 0.19 4.35 2.96
N VAL A 54 -0.03 5.48 2.27
CA VAL A 54 0.99 6.52 2.07
C VAL A 54 1.47 7.08 3.41
N PHE A 55 0.57 7.48 4.31
CA PHE A 55 0.94 8.03 5.61
C PHE A 55 1.48 6.97 6.59
N ALA A 56 1.17 5.70 6.38
CA ALA A 56 1.77 4.58 7.13
C ALA A 56 3.19 4.19 6.63
N ARG A 57 3.70 4.81 5.54
CA ARG A 57 4.93 4.39 4.84
C ARG A 57 4.84 2.93 4.33
N GLY A 58 3.65 2.51 3.92
CA GLY A 58 3.41 1.21 3.30
C GLY A 58 3.48 1.28 1.76
N HIS A 59 3.39 0.12 1.13
CA HIS A 59 3.13 -0.02 -0.31
C HIS A 59 1.80 -0.72 -0.52
N ALA A 60 1.09 -0.43 -1.60
CA ALA A 60 -0.21 -1.03 -1.87
C ALA A 60 -0.21 -1.82 -3.18
N LEU A 61 -0.98 -2.89 -3.19
CA LEU A 61 -1.33 -3.64 -4.38
C LEU A 61 -2.81 -3.38 -4.67
N LEU A 62 -3.11 -2.92 -5.87
CA LEU A 62 -4.45 -2.53 -6.29
C LEU A 62 -4.99 -3.53 -7.30
N MET A 63 -6.02 -4.26 -6.90
CA MET A 63 -6.73 -5.20 -7.77
C MET A 63 -8.02 -4.59 -8.27
N GLY A 64 -8.33 -4.85 -9.54
CA GLY A 64 -9.58 -4.43 -10.16
C GLY A 64 -9.51 -4.61 -11.66
N VAL A 65 -10.64 -4.47 -12.33
CA VAL A 65 -10.67 -4.58 -13.79
C VAL A 65 -10.07 -3.34 -14.48
N PRO A 66 -9.68 -3.45 -15.76
CA PRO A 66 -9.29 -2.30 -16.57
C PRO A 66 -10.38 -1.23 -16.63
N GLY A 67 -9.98 0.04 -16.80
CA GLY A 67 -10.91 1.16 -17.01
C GLY A 67 -11.44 1.85 -15.75
N LEU A 68 -11.08 1.40 -14.54
CA LEU A 68 -11.56 1.99 -13.27
C LEU A 68 -10.75 3.21 -12.79
N ALA A 69 -10.26 4.04 -13.71
CA ALA A 69 -9.53 5.28 -13.42
C ALA A 69 -8.33 5.15 -12.43
N LYS A 70 -7.74 3.95 -12.29
CA LYS A 70 -6.66 3.68 -11.33
C LYS A 70 -5.41 4.54 -11.56
N THR A 71 -5.01 4.65 -12.83
CA THR A 71 -3.88 5.48 -13.26
C THR A 71 -4.15 6.96 -13.01
N LEU A 72 -5.38 7.41 -13.26
CA LEU A 72 -5.80 8.78 -12.96
C LEU A 72 -5.75 9.03 -11.45
N LEU A 73 -6.28 8.14 -10.62
CA LEU A 73 -6.27 8.24 -9.16
C LEU A 73 -4.86 8.46 -8.62
N ILE A 74 -3.90 7.60 -8.99
CA ILE A 74 -2.55 7.69 -8.44
C ILE A 74 -1.79 8.91 -8.97
N HIS A 75 -1.99 9.27 -10.24
CA HIS A 75 -1.42 10.48 -10.81
C HIS A 75 -1.96 11.71 -10.08
N SER A 76 -3.28 11.79 -9.88
CA SER A 76 -3.95 12.87 -9.15
C SER A 76 -3.42 13.02 -7.73
N VAL A 77 -3.22 11.91 -7.01
CA VAL A 77 -2.61 11.92 -5.67
C VAL A 77 -1.17 12.47 -5.71
N ALA A 78 -0.35 12.02 -6.67
CA ALA A 78 1.02 12.49 -6.79
C ALA A 78 1.11 13.99 -7.10
N ASP A 79 0.26 14.46 -8.02
CA ASP A 79 0.22 15.85 -8.43
C ASP A 79 -0.21 16.78 -7.28
N MET A 80 -1.25 16.39 -6.53
CA MET A 80 -1.71 17.12 -5.35
C MET A 80 -0.69 17.15 -4.21
N MET A 81 0.14 16.11 -4.10
CA MET A 81 1.21 15.98 -3.11
C MET A 81 2.56 16.56 -3.56
N SER A 82 2.61 17.18 -4.75
CA SER A 82 3.84 17.72 -5.35
C SER A 82 4.99 16.72 -5.37
N LEU A 83 4.68 15.44 -5.59
CA LEU A 83 5.63 14.34 -5.59
C LEU A 83 6.01 13.96 -7.01
N SER A 84 7.26 13.56 -7.22
CA SER A 84 7.67 12.99 -8.50
C SER A 84 6.92 11.69 -8.75
N PHE A 85 6.39 11.55 -9.96
CA PHE A 85 5.59 10.40 -10.40
C PHE A 85 6.31 9.66 -11.51
N SER A 86 6.29 8.33 -11.44
CA SER A 86 6.81 7.45 -12.47
C SER A 86 5.87 6.28 -12.68
N ARG A 87 5.65 5.92 -13.95
CA ARG A 87 4.85 4.75 -14.33
C ARG A 87 5.76 3.74 -15.01
N ILE A 88 5.70 2.51 -14.51
CA ILE A 88 6.37 1.35 -15.08
C ILE A 88 5.29 0.40 -15.53
N GLN A 89 5.22 0.16 -16.84
CA GLN A 89 4.37 -0.88 -17.39
C GLN A 89 5.14 -2.20 -17.36
N PHE A 90 4.61 -3.20 -16.67
CA PHE A 90 5.22 -4.51 -16.62
C PHE A 90 4.83 -5.29 -17.88
N THR A 91 5.82 -5.59 -18.72
CA THR A 91 5.67 -6.36 -19.96
C THR A 91 6.57 -7.60 -19.92
N PRO A 92 6.27 -8.67 -20.67
CA PRO A 92 7.05 -9.92 -20.60
C PRO A 92 8.56 -9.78 -20.86
N ASP A 93 8.95 -8.74 -21.59
CA ASP A 93 10.31 -8.41 -21.99
C ASP A 93 11.04 -7.44 -21.05
N LEU A 94 10.34 -6.85 -20.07
CA LEU A 94 10.93 -5.88 -19.15
C LEU A 94 12.06 -6.50 -18.32
N MET A 95 13.25 -5.89 -18.35
CA MET A 95 14.41 -6.33 -17.60
C MET A 95 14.52 -5.62 -16.24
N PRO A 96 15.20 -6.23 -15.24
CA PRO A 96 15.48 -5.58 -13.96
C PRO A 96 16.17 -4.21 -14.08
N SER A 97 17.08 -4.05 -15.05
CA SER A 97 17.78 -2.79 -15.33
C SER A 97 16.85 -1.70 -15.87
N ASP A 98 15.75 -2.06 -16.53
CA ASP A 98 14.79 -1.08 -17.03
C ASP A 98 13.96 -0.46 -15.89
N ILE A 99 13.93 -1.10 -14.72
CA ILE A 99 13.32 -0.58 -13.49
C ILE A 99 14.35 0.19 -12.67
N THR A 100 15.50 -0.43 -12.43
CA THR A 100 16.50 0.05 -11.49
C THR A 100 17.48 1.05 -12.09
N GLY A 101 17.67 1.06 -13.40
CA GLY A 101 18.67 1.85 -14.10
C GLY A 101 19.79 0.99 -14.68
N THR A 102 20.61 1.61 -15.53
CA THR A 102 21.70 0.94 -16.24
C THR A 102 22.94 1.83 -16.31
N GLU A 103 24.12 1.21 -16.37
CA GLU A 103 25.38 1.90 -16.62
C GLU A 103 25.61 2.01 -18.12
N ILE A 104 25.68 3.24 -18.64
CA ILE A 104 26.01 3.51 -20.03
C ILE A 104 27.44 4.04 -20.13
N LEU A 105 28.12 3.69 -21.22
CA LEU A 105 29.46 4.20 -21.51
C LEU A 105 29.33 5.53 -22.25
N GLN A 106 29.66 6.63 -21.58
CA GLN A 106 29.61 7.97 -22.16
C GLN A 106 31.01 8.47 -22.50
N GLU A 107 31.15 9.18 -23.62
CA GLU A 107 32.40 9.90 -23.93
C GLU A 107 32.48 11.13 -23.04
N THR A 108 33.58 11.25 -22.29
CA THR A 108 33.81 12.43 -21.45
C THR A 108 34.15 13.63 -22.33
N GLU A 109 33.95 14.85 -21.81
CA GLU A 109 34.32 16.11 -22.48
C GLU A 109 35.78 16.14 -22.97
N THR A 110 36.65 15.30 -22.38
CA THR A 110 38.00 15.05 -22.90
C THR A 110 37.96 13.98 -23.98
N ALA A 111 38.20 14.38 -25.23
CA ALA A 111 38.23 13.49 -26.40
C ALA A 111 39.09 12.24 -26.15
N GLY A 112 38.48 11.06 -26.23
CA GLY A 112 39.14 9.75 -26.13
C GLY A 112 39.06 9.05 -24.77
N ARG A 113 38.49 9.67 -23.72
CA ARG A 113 38.18 8.97 -22.46
C ARG A 113 36.70 8.59 -22.41
N ARG A 114 36.43 7.34 -22.03
CA ARG A 114 35.08 6.82 -21.80
C ARG A 114 34.88 6.57 -20.32
N ALA A 115 33.76 7.04 -19.77
CA ALA A 115 33.38 6.82 -18.37
C ALA A 115 32.03 6.10 -18.32
N PHE A 116 31.84 5.23 -17.33
CA PHE A 116 30.54 4.65 -17.04
C PHE A 116 29.70 5.67 -16.27
N GLU A 117 28.58 6.09 -16.85
CA GLU A 117 27.57 6.93 -16.21
C GLU A 117 26.35 6.08 -15.86
N PHE A 118 25.85 6.19 -14.63
CA PHE A 118 24.64 5.50 -14.23
C PHE A 118 23.40 6.31 -14.57
N VAL A 119 22.57 5.78 -15.46
CA VAL A 119 21.26 6.35 -15.79
C VAL A 119 20.22 5.75 -14.85
N LYS A 120 19.65 6.61 -14.01
CA LYS A 120 18.59 6.25 -13.07
C LYS A 120 17.36 5.71 -13.80
N GLY A 121 16.90 4.54 -13.37
CA GLY A 121 15.65 3.96 -13.85
C GLY A 121 14.41 4.66 -13.29
N PRO A 122 13.21 4.27 -13.76
CA PRO A 122 11.93 4.84 -13.34
C PRO A 122 11.59 4.59 -11.87
N ILE A 123 12.31 3.72 -11.15
CA ILE A 123 12.14 3.52 -9.70
C ILE A 123 12.55 4.75 -8.87
N PHE A 124 13.37 5.65 -9.43
CA PHE A 124 13.84 6.87 -8.76
C PHE A 124 12.80 7.99 -8.83
N ALA A 125 11.62 7.74 -8.28
CA ALA A 125 10.54 8.71 -8.09
C ALA A 125 9.92 8.53 -6.70
N ASN A 126 9.18 9.53 -6.22
CA ASN A 126 8.49 9.45 -4.93
C ASN A 126 7.29 8.51 -4.99
N ILE A 127 6.53 8.54 -6.09
CA ILE A 127 5.40 7.64 -6.35
C ILE A 127 5.70 6.85 -7.61
N VAL A 128 5.70 5.53 -7.48
CA VAL A 128 5.88 4.60 -8.60
C VAL A 128 4.61 3.78 -8.79
N LEU A 129 3.98 3.93 -9.95
CA LEU A 129 2.91 3.05 -10.41
C LEU A 129 3.54 1.87 -11.17
N ALA A 130 3.45 0.67 -10.61
CA ALA A 130 3.86 -0.57 -11.25
C ALA A 130 2.64 -1.28 -11.84
N ASP A 131 2.34 -0.99 -13.10
CA ASP A 131 1.11 -1.46 -13.76
C ASP A 131 1.29 -2.91 -14.26
N GLU A 132 0.32 -3.76 -13.96
CA GLU A 132 0.28 -5.18 -14.38
C GLU A 132 1.51 -5.99 -13.95
N ILE A 133 1.91 -5.87 -12.68
CA ILE A 133 3.13 -6.49 -12.13
C ILE A 133 3.23 -8.01 -12.40
N ASN A 134 2.08 -8.67 -12.54
CA ASN A 134 1.96 -10.09 -12.87
C ASN A 134 2.28 -10.43 -14.34
N ARG A 135 2.64 -9.48 -15.22
CA ARG A 135 2.99 -9.76 -16.63
C ARG A 135 4.49 -9.93 -16.89
N THR A 136 5.31 -9.86 -15.85
CA THR A 136 6.78 -10.04 -15.95
C THR A 136 7.26 -11.29 -15.23
N PRO A 137 8.40 -11.87 -15.64
CA PRO A 137 9.02 -12.96 -14.91
C PRO A 137 9.40 -12.58 -13.46
N PRO A 138 9.46 -13.56 -12.53
CA PRO A 138 9.77 -13.32 -11.11
C PRO A 138 11.06 -12.54 -10.83
N LYS A 139 12.06 -12.64 -11.72
CA LYS A 139 13.34 -11.92 -11.57
C LYS A 139 13.16 -10.41 -11.69
N THR A 140 12.29 -9.95 -12.59
CA THR A 140 11.99 -8.52 -12.79
C THR A 140 11.10 -8.00 -11.65
N GLN A 141 10.11 -8.79 -11.23
CA GLN A 141 9.30 -8.48 -10.04
C GLN A 141 10.17 -8.30 -8.79
N ALA A 142 11.16 -9.19 -8.59
CA ALA A 142 12.07 -9.13 -7.45
C ALA A 142 12.88 -7.82 -7.39
N ALA A 143 13.23 -7.22 -8.53
CA ALA A 143 13.97 -5.95 -8.56
C ALA A 143 13.16 -4.79 -7.96
N LEU A 144 11.87 -4.69 -8.32
CA LEU A 144 10.95 -3.72 -7.71
C LEU A 144 10.77 -3.99 -6.21
N LEU A 145 10.52 -5.24 -5.84
CA LEU A 145 10.23 -5.63 -4.45
C LEU A 145 11.45 -5.47 -3.53
N GLN A 146 12.65 -5.65 -4.06
CA GLN A 146 13.89 -5.37 -3.34
C GLN A 146 14.01 -3.87 -3.07
N ALA A 147 13.79 -3.03 -4.08
CA ALA A 147 13.81 -1.57 -3.94
C ALA A 147 12.78 -1.08 -2.90
N MET A 148 11.58 -1.67 -2.88
CA MET A 148 10.56 -1.43 -1.85
C MET A 148 11.06 -1.75 -0.44
N GLN A 149 11.72 -2.89 -0.26
CA GLN A 149 12.13 -3.36 1.07
C GLN A 149 13.39 -2.67 1.59
N GLU A 150 14.37 -2.43 0.71
CA GLU A 150 15.68 -1.89 1.06
C GLU A 150 15.73 -0.36 0.95
N GLN A 151 14.79 0.25 0.23
CA GLN A 151 14.78 1.69 -0.12
C GLN A 151 16.08 2.16 -0.77
N VAL A 152 16.77 1.24 -1.44
CA VAL A 152 18.08 1.42 -2.05
C VAL A 152 18.14 0.58 -3.32
N VAL A 153 18.82 1.12 -4.33
CA VAL A 153 19.19 0.39 -5.55
C VAL A 153 20.71 0.25 -5.58
N ASN A 154 21.19 -0.97 -5.78
CA ASN A 154 22.61 -1.25 -5.97
C ASN A 154 22.88 -1.51 -7.45
N SER A 155 23.79 -0.76 -8.05
CA SER A 155 24.29 -1.00 -9.42
C SER A 155 25.81 -1.01 -9.39
N GLY A 156 26.41 -2.12 -9.83
CA GLY A 156 27.86 -2.30 -9.80
C GLY A 156 28.43 -2.11 -8.39
N LYS A 157 29.25 -1.08 -8.21
CA LYS A 157 29.84 -0.69 -6.91
C LYS A 157 29.12 0.48 -6.22
N HIS A 158 28.07 1.02 -6.85
CA HIS A 158 27.37 2.21 -6.39
C HIS A 158 26.07 1.85 -5.67
N ARG A 159 25.82 2.56 -4.58
CA ARG A 159 24.61 2.44 -3.76
C ARG A 159 23.81 3.73 -3.88
N PHE A 160 22.59 3.64 -4.38
CA PHE A 160 21.70 4.79 -4.57
C PHE A 160 20.51 4.69 -3.63
N VAL A 161 20.33 5.69 -2.76
CA VAL A 161 19.18 5.76 -1.84
C VAL A 161 17.99 6.36 -2.58
N LEU A 162 16.81 5.76 -2.41
CA LEU A 162 15.57 6.27 -3.00
C LEU A 162 15.09 7.51 -2.24
N GLU A 163 14.57 8.47 -2.99
CA GLU A 163 14.08 9.74 -2.44
C GLU A 163 12.81 9.50 -1.60
N LYS A 164 12.73 10.17 -0.45
CA LYS A 164 11.61 10.02 0.49
C LYS A 164 10.65 11.22 0.36
N PRO A 165 9.32 11.01 0.45
CA PRO A 165 8.64 9.73 0.64
C PRO A 165 8.76 8.84 -0.62
N PHE A 166 8.84 7.52 -0.40
CA PHE A 166 8.90 6.51 -1.46
C PHE A 166 7.70 5.58 -1.33
N PHE A 167 6.80 5.62 -2.29
CA PHE A 167 5.56 4.86 -2.33
C PHE A 167 5.45 4.11 -3.65
N VAL A 168 4.98 2.87 -3.58
CA VAL A 168 4.77 2.01 -4.74
C VAL A 168 3.33 1.54 -4.70
N LEU A 169 2.61 1.80 -5.79
CA LEU A 169 1.31 1.22 -6.07
C LEU A 169 1.49 0.22 -7.20
N ALA A 170 1.40 -1.07 -6.90
CA ALA A 170 1.36 -2.09 -7.93
C ALA A 170 -0.09 -2.35 -8.33
N THR A 171 -0.35 -2.67 -9.60
CA THR A 171 -1.67 -3.13 -10.05
C THR A 171 -1.58 -4.57 -10.52
N GLN A 172 -2.68 -5.30 -10.34
CA GLN A 172 -2.88 -6.61 -10.95
C GLN A 172 -4.25 -6.65 -11.61
N ASN A 173 -4.27 -7.23 -12.81
CA ASN A 173 -5.52 -7.56 -13.50
C ASN A 173 -5.86 -9.04 -13.20
N PRO A 174 -6.96 -9.32 -12.47
CA PRO A 174 -7.30 -10.68 -12.06
C PRO A 174 -7.83 -11.55 -13.21
N ILE A 175 -8.23 -10.96 -14.33
CA ILE A 175 -8.88 -11.68 -15.45
C ILE A 175 -7.86 -12.30 -16.42
N GLU A 176 -6.65 -11.76 -16.48
CA GLU A 176 -5.67 -12.12 -17.51
C GLU A 176 -4.93 -13.41 -17.13
N GLN A 177 -5.25 -14.51 -17.82
CA GLN A 177 -4.70 -15.85 -17.55
C GLN A 177 -3.51 -16.22 -18.43
N GLU A 178 -3.34 -15.58 -19.59
CA GLU A 178 -2.24 -15.86 -20.51
C GLU A 178 -1.03 -14.97 -20.23
N GLY A 179 0.16 -15.58 -20.13
CA GLY A 179 1.40 -14.85 -19.96
C GLY A 179 1.57 -14.15 -18.61
N THR A 180 0.83 -14.59 -17.58
CA THR A 180 0.93 -14.04 -16.23
C THR A 180 1.73 -14.93 -15.28
N TYR A 181 2.47 -14.28 -14.41
CA TYR A 181 3.31 -14.83 -13.35
C TYR A 181 2.79 -14.30 -12.01
N PRO A 182 2.00 -15.08 -11.26
CA PRO A 182 1.46 -14.63 -9.99
C PRO A 182 2.61 -14.31 -9.02
N LEU A 183 2.41 -13.29 -8.21
CA LEU A 183 3.33 -12.98 -7.11
C LEU A 183 3.23 -14.08 -6.07
N PRO A 184 4.35 -14.76 -5.71
CA PRO A 184 4.37 -15.65 -4.56
C PRO A 184 3.91 -14.95 -3.28
N GLU A 185 3.40 -15.70 -2.32
CA GLU A 185 2.85 -15.19 -1.06
C GLU A 185 3.90 -14.40 -0.27
N ALA A 186 5.15 -14.84 -0.30
CA ALA A 186 6.27 -14.14 0.31
C ALA A 186 6.53 -12.75 -0.32
N GLN A 187 6.15 -12.56 -1.58
CA GLN A 187 6.23 -11.29 -2.29
C GLN A 187 5.03 -10.41 -2.00
N LEU A 188 3.82 -10.98 -2.03
CA LEU A 188 2.58 -10.31 -1.64
C LEU A 188 2.67 -9.75 -0.22
N ASP A 189 3.28 -10.48 0.72
CA ASP A 189 3.43 -10.05 2.11
C ASP A 189 4.25 -8.75 2.28
N ARG A 190 5.01 -8.31 1.26
CA ARG A 190 5.70 -7.00 1.27
C ARG A 190 4.77 -5.81 1.02
N PHE A 191 3.59 -6.03 0.45
CA PHE A 191 2.58 -4.98 0.30
C PHE A 191 1.79 -4.86 1.60
N MET A 192 1.67 -3.64 2.12
CA MET A 192 0.89 -3.36 3.31
C MET A 192 -0.58 -3.69 3.08
N PHE A 193 -1.18 -3.14 2.01
CA PHE A 193 -2.58 -3.33 1.66
C PHE A 193 -2.74 -4.00 0.28
N LEU A 194 -3.72 -4.90 0.19
CA LEU A 194 -4.43 -5.23 -1.04
C LEU A 194 -5.70 -4.37 -1.09
N ILE A 195 -5.86 -3.54 -2.11
CA ILE A 195 -6.98 -2.62 -2.29
C ILE A 195 -7.81 -3.12 -3.49
N ASN A 196 -9.06 -3.45 -3.25
CA ASN A 196 -9.98 -3.90 -4.30
C ASN A 196 -10.76 -2.71 -4.86
N VAL A 197 -10.79 -2.57 -6.18
CA VAL A 197 -11.58 -1.58 -6.91
C VAL A 197 -12.64 -2.32 -7.70
N GLY A 198 -13.89 -2.18 -7.28
CA GLY A 198 -15.06 -2.75 -7.95
C GLY A 198 -15.60 -1.81 -9.04
N TYR A 199 -16.60 -2.30 -9.77
CA TYR A 199 -17.37 -1.45 -10.68
C TYR A 199 -18.11 -0.35 -9.91
N PRO A 200 -18.20 0.87 -10.48
CA PRO A 200 -19.03 1.93 -9.92
C PRO A 200 -20.51 1.54 -9.97
N SER A 201 -21.31 2.17 -9.11
CA SER A 201 -22.77 2.13 -9.24
C SER A 201 -23.23 2.82 -10.52
N ALA A 202 -24.45 2.51 -10.99
CA ALA A 202 -25.01 3.15 -12.19
C ALA A 202 -25.04 4.69 -12.11
N ALA A 203 -25.25 5.25 -10.90
CA ALA A 203 -25.22 6.69 -10.69
C ALA A 203 -23.82 7.28 -10.85
N GLU A 204 -22.81 6.62 -10.27
CA GLU A 204 -21.40 6.99 -10.39
C GLU A 204 -20.91 6.83 -11.83
N GLU A 205 -21.29 5.75 -12.51
CA GLU A 205 -20.92 5.48 -13.90
C GLU A 205 -21.51 6.54 -14.85
N LEU A 206 -22.76 6.95 -14.63
CA LEU A 206 -23.38 8.05 -15.36
C LEU A 206 -22.63 9.38 -15.15
N GLN A 207 -22.19 9.65 -13.92
CA GLN A 207 -21.39 10.84 -13.64
C GLN A 207 -20.02 10.76 -14.31
N ILE A 208 -19.34 9.61 -14.25
CA ILE A 208 -18.06 9.37 -14.94
C ILE A 208 -18.24 9.66 -16.43
N ALA A 209 -19.25 9.06 -17.07
CA ALA A 209 -19.53 9.27 -18.48
C ALA A 209 -19.73 10.75 -18.82
N LYS A 210 -20.48 11.51 -18.01
CA LYS A 210 -20.70 12.95 -18.22
C LYS A 210 -19.40 13.75 -18.07
N THR A 211 -18.61 13.47 -17.04
CA THR A 211 -17.37 14.20 -16.74
C THR A 211 -16.30 13.93 -17.77
N THR A 212 -16.08 12.67 -18.17
CA THR A 212 -15.01 12.31 -19.11
C THR A 212 -15.32 12.67 -20.56
N THR A 213 -16.59 12.82 -20.93
CA THR A 213 -17.01 13.22 -22.29
C THR A 213 -17.31 14.71 -22.43
N GLY A 214 -17.41 15.45 -21.32
CA GLY A 214 -17.81 16.87 -21.28
C GLY A 214 -16.74 17.89 -21.70
N GLY A 215 -15.54 17.45 -22.13
CA GLY A 215 -14.50 18.31 -22.72
C GLY A 215 -13.71 19.21 -21.77
N VAL A 216 -14.12 19.37 -20.50
CA VAL A 216 -13.38 20.18 -19.50
C VAL A 216 -12.65 19.25 -18.52
N ALA A 217 -11.32 19.23 -18.60
CA ALA A 217 -10.50 18.55 -17.59
C ALA A 217 -10.39 19.42 -16.33
N ALA A 218 -10.81 18.89 -15.19
CA ALA A 218 -10.60 19.57 -13.91
C ALA A 218 -9.10 19.63 -13.59
N THR A 219 -8.61 20.81 -13.22
CA THR A 219 -7.22 20.99 -12.74
C THR A 219 -7.21 20.84 -11.23
N LEU A 220 -6.31 20.00 -10.71
CA LEU A 220 -6.15 19.78 -9.28
C LEU A 220 -5.17 20.78 -8.67
N SER A 221 -5.48 21.24 -7.48
CA SER A 221 -4.62 22.12 -6.70
C SER A 221 -3.55 21.31 -5.96
N LYS A 222 -2.32 21.83 -5.92
CA LYS A 222 -1.25 21.30 -5.07
C LYS A 222 -1.55 21.67 -3.62
N LEU A 223 -1.62 20.68 -2.73
CA LEU A 223 -2.05 20.87 -1.35
C LEU A 223 -0.95 20.66 -0.32
N ILE A 224 0.04 19.81 -0.62
CA ILE A 224 1.12 19.43 0.29
C ILE A 224 2.39 19.10 -0.50
N GLY A 225 3.57 19.19 0.13
CA GLY A 225 4.85 18.72 -0.43
C GLY A 225 5.51 17.56 0.33
N ALA A 226 6.62 17.05 -0.21
CA ALA A 226 7.35 15.90 0.34
C ALA A 226 7.76 16.06 1.81
N GLU A 227 8.31 17.21 2.21
CA GLU A 227 8.78 17.44 3.58
C GLU A 227 7.65 17.37 4.61
N GLU A 228 6.47 17.91 4.27
CA GLU A 228 5.29 17.89 5.13
C GLU A 228 4.74 16.48 5.26
N ILE A 229 4.72 15.70 4.16
CA ILE A 229 4.33 14.28 4.20
C ILE A 229 5.24 13.50 5.15
N LEU A 230 6.55 13.75 5.10
CA LEU A 230 7.50 13.09 6.00
C LEU A 230 7.22 13.41 7.47
N LYS A 231 6.92 14.69 7.78
CA LYS A 231 6.53 15.12 9.13
C LYS A 231 5.27 14.37 9.60
N PHE A 232 4.22 14.31 8.77
CA PHE A 232 2.99 13.58 9.10
C PHE A 232 3.21 12.07 9.27
N GLN A 233 4.04 11.46 8.42
CA GLN A 233 4.40 10.04 8.57
C GLN A 233 5.16 9.76 9.88
N ASP A 234 5.96 10.70 10.39
CA ASP A 234 6.62 10.55 11.70
C ASP A 234 5.62 10.69 12.84
N ILE A 235 4.63 11.58 12.73
CA ILE A 235 3.53 11.72 13.70
C ILE A 235 2.71 10.44 13.79
N VAL A 236 2.35 9.83 12.65
CA VAL A 236 1.65 8.54 12.61
C VAL A 236 2.35 7.48 13.46
N ARG A 237 3.68 7.45 13.47
CA ARG A 237 4.44 6.48 14.28
C ARG A 237 4.36 6.76 15.78
N ARG A 238 4.28 8.04 16.16
CA ARG A 238 4.21 8.49 17.56
C ARG A 238 2.83 8.31 18.20
N VAL A 239 1.77 8.17 17.41
CA VAL A 239 0.41 7.99 17.95
C VAL A 239 0.35 6.77 18.88
N PRO A 240 -0.15 6.94 20.12
CA PRO A 240 -0.28 5.86 21.06
C PRO A 240 -1.34 4.85 20.62
N VAL A 241 -1.11 3.59 20.99
CA VAL A 241 -2.03 2.48 20.75
C VAL A 241 -2.26 1.81 22.11
N PRO A 242 -3.51 1.73 22.59
CA PRO A 242 -3.83 1.02 23.81
C PRO A 242 -3.45 -0.46 23.74
N ASP A 243 -3.08 -1.06 24.87
CA ASP A 243 -2.65 -2.47 24.92
C ASP A 243 -3.73 -3.43 24.39
N HIS A 244 -5.01 -3.19 24.70
CA HIS A 244 -6.11 -4.00 24.19
C HIS A 244 -6.22 -3.98 22.65
N VAL A 245 -5.77 -2.91 21.98
CA VAL A 245 -5.76 -2.81 20.52
C VAL A 245 -4.60 -3.65 19.94
N TYR A 246 -3.44 -3.67 20.61
CA TYR A 246 -2.35 -4.59 20.25
C TYR A 246 -2.75 -6.06 20.45
N GLU A 247 -3.34 -6.37 21.59
CA GLU A 247 -3.84 -7.71 21.91
C GLU A 247 -4.87 -8.17 20.89
N TYR A 248 -5.80 -7.29 20.51
CA TYR A 248 -6.78 -7.58 19.47
C TYR A 248 -6.10 -7.90 18.12
N ALA A 249 -5.13 -7.09 17.68
CA ALA A 249 -4.41 -7.34 16.43
C ALA A 249 -3.69 -8.70 16.44
N VAL A 250 -3.07 -9.05 17.56
CA VAL A 250 -2.42 -10.36 17.74
C VAL A 250 -3.44 -11.50 17.72
N LYS A 251 -4.54 -11.38 18.46
CA LYS A 251 -5.63 -12.37 18.51
C LYS A 251 -6.21 -12.60 17.13
N LEU A 252 -6.51 -11.53 16.40
CA LEU A 252 -7.07 -11.56 15.04
C LEU A 252 -6.14 -12.34 14.10
N VAL A 253 -4.85 -11.97 14.04
CA VAL A 253 -3.87 -12.64 13.17
C VAL A 253 -3.67 -14.10 13.55
N ARG A 254 -3.65 -14.42 14.85
CA ARG A 254 -3.46 -15.80 15.33
C ARG A 254 -4.63 -16.70 15.01
N LYS A 255 -5.87 -16.19 15.07
CA LYS A 255 -7.07 -16.92 14.64
C LYS A 255 -7.04 -17.32 13.16
N CYS A 256 -6.37 -16.55 12.31
CA CYS A 256 -6.23 -16.86 10.89
C CYS A 256 -5.15 -17.92 10.57
N ARG A 257 -4.44 -18.48 11.56
CA ARG A 257 -3.36 -19.45 11.34
C ARG A 257 -3.86 -20.88 11.55
N PRO A 258 -4.00 -21.71 10.50
CA PRO A 258 -4.61 -23.04 10.62
C PRO A 258 -3.88 -23.98 11.58
N GLY A 259 -2.56 -23.84 11.77
CA GLY A 259 -1.79 -24.62 12.74
C GLY A 259 -1.84 -24.11 14.19
N GLY A 260 -2.53 -23.00 14.46
CA GLY A 260 -2.57 -22.37 15.78
C GLY A 260 -3.65 -22.96 16.70
N ALA A 261 -3.39 -23.00 18.00
CA ALA A 261 -4.37 -23.44 19.01
C ALA A 261 -5.61 -22.51 19.09
N GLU A 262 -5.45 -21.24 18.72
CA GLU A 262 -6.51 -20.22 18.74
C GLU A 262 -7.37 -20.21 17.47
N ALA A 263 -6.99 -20.98 16.44
CA ALA A 263 -7.72 -21.00 15.18
C ALA A 263 -9.00 -21.86 15.30
N PRO A 264 -10.17 -21.29 14.94
CA PRO A 264 -11.41 -22.05 14.84
C PRO A 264 -11.28 -23.26 13.91
N ASP A 265 -12.06 -24.31 14.14
CA ASP A 265 -11.98 -25.54 13.32
C ASP A 265 -12.28 -25.29 11.84
N TRP A 266 -13.16 -24.33 11.54
CA TRP A 266 -13.45 -23.93 10.16
C TRP A 266 -12.26 -23.27 9.47
N ILE A 267 -11.37 -22.56 10.20
CA ILE A 267 -10.13 -22.04 9.62
C ILE A 267 -9.22 -23.19 9.20
N LYS A 268 -9.11 -24.24 10.03
CA LYS A 268 -8.31 -25.44 9.71
C LYS A 268 -8.87 -26.17 8.48
N LYS A 269 -10.19 -26.10 8.29
CA LYS A 269 -10.89 -26.68 7.15
C LYS A 269 -10.63 -25.95 5.84
N TYR A 270 -10.51 -24.61 5.86
CA TYR A 270 -10.51 -23.79 4.64
C TYR A 270 -9.18 -23.08 4.32
N VAL A 271 -8.31 -22.87 5.30
CA VAL A 271 -7.07 -22.09 5.15
C VAL A 271 -5.87 -23.03 5.08
N MET A 272 -5.08 -22.92 4.00
CA MET A 272 -3.79 -23.60 3.86
C MET A 272 -2.68 -22.86 4.61
N TRP A 273 -2.64 -21.55 4.47
CA TRP A 273 -1.57 -20.71 5.02
C TRP A 273 -2.14 -19.41 5.57
N GLY A 274 -1.66 -19.01 6.75
CA GLY A 274 -2.14 -17.83 7.45
C GLY A 274 -1.08 -16.72 7.59
N PRO A 275 -1.51 -15.54 8.07
CA PRO A 275 -0.67 -14.35 8.14
C PRO A 275 0.47 -14.45 9.16
N GLY A 276 1.65 -13.97 8.77
CA GLY A 276 2.83 -13.85 9.63
C GLY A 276 2.80 -12.65 10.59
N PRO A 277 3.87 -12.42 11.39
CA PRO A 277 3.95 -11.28 12.32
C PRO A 277 3.89 -9.91 11.63
N ARG A 278 4.30 -9.82 10.36
CA ARG A 278 4.22 -8.59 9.56
C ARG A 278 2.78 -8.08 9.42
N ALA A 279 1.79 -8.98 9.39
CA ALA A 279 0.39 -8.60 9.39
C ALA A 279 0.01 -7.78 10.63
N VAL A 280 0.48 -8.17 11.83
CA VAL A 280 0.23 -7.41 13.07
C VAL A 280 0.84 -6.01 12.98
N GLN A 281 2.06 -5.91 12.43
CA GLN A 281 2.73 -4.61 12.27
C GLN A 281 1.95 -3.69 11.32
N TYR A 282 1.48 -4.21 10.18
CA TYR A 282 0.70 -3.42 9.23
C TYR A 282 -0.72 -3.09 9.72
N LEU A 283 -1.34 -3.98 10.48
CA LEU A 283 -2.59 -3.70 11.19
C LEU A 283 -2.43 -2.49 12.11
N VAL A 284 -1.41 -2.50 12.98
CA VAL A 284 -1.14 -1.40 13.91
C VAL A 284 -0.78 -0.11 13.17
N LEU A 285 0.13 -0.16 12.18
CA LEU A 285 0.55 1.02 11.43
C LEU A 285 -0.61 1.60 10.60
N GLY A 286 -1.44 0.74 10.00
CA GLY A 286 -2.64 1.16 9.27
C GLY A 286 -3.66 1.81 10.19
N ALA A 287 -3.90 1.21 11.36
CA ALA A 287 -4.81 1.76 12.36
C ALA A 287 -4.31 3.12 12.89
N LYS A 288 -3.01 3.26 13.16
CA LYS A 288 -2.40 4.54 13.53
C LYS A 288 -2.58 5.60 12.44
N ALA A 289 -2.26 5.27 11.20
CA ALA A 289 -2.38 6.21 10.08
C ALA A 289 -3.84 6.65 9.89
N ARG A 290 -4.77 5.70 9.93
CA ARG A 290 -6.19 5.97 9.85
C ARG A 290 -6.66 6.86 10.99
N ALA A 291 -6.31 6.54 12.25
CA ALA A 291 -6.67 7.34 13.42
C ALA A 291 -6.27 8.81 13.23
N VAL A 292 -5.04 9.08 12.77
CA VAL A 292 -4.56 10.45 12.52
C VAL A 292 -5.31 11.13 11.38
N LEU A 293 -5.61 10.42 10.28
CA LEU A 293 -6.38 10.99 9.16
C LEU A 293 -7.77 11.48 9.60
N TYR A 294 -8.37 10.81 10.59
CA TYR A 294 -9.63 11.22 11.20
C TYR A 294 -9.47 12.21 12.37
N GLY A 295 -8.24 12.66 12.66
CA GLY A 295 -7.94 13.59 13.74
C GLY A 295 -7.97 12.98 15.14
N SER A 296 -7.87 11.66 15.26
CA SER A 296 -7.80 10.98 16.55
C SER A 296 -6.36 11.00 17.09
N TYR A 297 -6.23 11.37 18.36
CA TYR A 297 -4.96 11.41 19.10
C TYR A 297 -4.51 10.05 19.66
N LEU A 298 -5.37 9.04 19.53
CA LEU A 298 -5.18 7.68 20.04
C LEU A 298 -5.79 6.70 19.03
N THR A 299 -5.12 5.58 18.77
CA THR A 299 -5.68 4.52 17.92
C THR A 299 -6.81 3.78 18.63
N ARG A 300 -7.93 3.59 17.93
CA ARG A 300 -9.09 2.88 18.44
C ARG A 300 -9.26 1.53 17.75
N LEU A 301 -10.12 0.69 18.32
CA LEU A 301 -10.46 -0.60 17.72
C LEU A 301 -11.13 -0.43 16.34
N GLU A 302 -11.96 0.61 16.16
CA GLU A 302 -12.57 0.93 14.86
C GLU A 302 -11.54 1.15 13.75
N ASP A 303 -10.40 1.77 14.06
CA ASP A 303 -9.33 2.00 13.09
C ASP A 303 -8.66 0.69 12.68
N MET A 304 -8.48 -0.22 13.64
CA MET A 304 -7.94 -1.56 13.44
C MET A 304 -8.84 -2.40 12.54
N LEU A 305 -10.15 -2.37 12.79
CA LEU A 305 -11.15 -3.10 12.03
C LEU A 305 -11.23 -2.60 10.59
N ALA A 306 -11.20 -1.28 10.39
CA ALA A 306 -11.28 -0.67 9.06
C ALA A 306 -10.11 -1.05 8.14
N VAL A 307 -8.92 -1.31 8.70
CA VAL A 307 -7.73 -1.74 7.93
C VAL A 307 -7.54 -3.26 7.92
N ALA A 308 -8.35 -4.04 8.62
CA ALA A 308 -8.12 -5.47 8.77
C ALA A 308 -8.25 -6.25 7.46
N GLU A 309 -9.33 -6.02 6.70
CA GLU A 309 -9.55 -6.63 5.39
C GLU A 309 -8.40 -6.37 4.40
N PRO A 310 -8.02 -5.10 4.09
CA PRO A 310 -6.95 -4.83 3.13
C PRO A 310 -5.57 -5.34 3.60
N VAL A 311 -5.34 -5.49 4.90
CA VAL A 311 -4.08 -6.07 5.41
C VAL A 311 -4.08 -7.59 5.30
N LEU A 312 -5.19 -8.27 5.59
CA LEU A 312 -5.16 -9.71 5.81
C LEU A 312 -5.48 -10.53 4.56
N GLN A 313 -6.27 -10.00 3.62
CA GLN A 313 -6.82 -10.81 2.53
C GLN A 313 -5.75 -11.47 1.62
N HIS A 314 -4.65 -10.78 1.28
CA HIS A 314 -3.56 -11.35 0.49
C HIS A 314 -2.54 -12.15 1.32
N ARG A 315 -2.77 -12.27 2.63
CA ARG A 315 -1.92 -13.03 3.57
C ARG A 315 -2.57 -14.33 4.05
N ILE A 316 -3.75 -14.63 3.51
CA ILE A 316 -4.48 -15.86 3.77
C ILE A 316 -4.57 -16.59 2.43
N LEU A 317 -4.07 -17.83 2.41
CA LEU A 317 -4.21 -18.73 1.27
C LEU A 317 -5.28 -19.77 1.61
N VAL A 318 -6.36 -19.77 0.84
CA VAL A 318 -7.43 -20.76 0.96
C VAL A 318 -7.05 -22.06 0.24
N ASN A 319 -7.67 -23.19 0.63
CA ASN A 319 -7.50 -24.46 -0.09
C ASN A 319 -8.55 -24.64 -1.20
N PHE A 320 -8.32 -25.63 -2.05
CA PHE A 320 -9.26 -26.00 -3.12
C PHE A 320 -10.69 -26.28 -2.62
N HIS A 321 -10.84 -26.77 -1.39
CA HIS A 321 -12.16 -27.03 -0.84
C HIS A 321 -12.93 -25.74 -0.57
N ALA A 322 -12.27 -24.72 0.00
CA ALA A 322 -12.84 -23.39 0.15
C ALA A 322 -13.19 -22.77 -1.21
N GLU A 323 -12.29 -22.87 -2.19
CA GLU A 323 -12.54 -22.38 -3.56
C GLU A 323 -13.77 -23.05 -4.18
N SER A 324 -13.93 -24.37 -4.01
CA SER A 324 -15.09 -25.12 -4.53
C SER A 324 -16.42 -24.70 -3.88
N GLU A 325 -16.37 -24.18 -2.65
CA GLU A 325 -17.53 -23.63 -1.93
C GLU A 325 -17.71 -22.12 -2.20
N GLY A 326 -16.87 -21.51 -3.04
CA GLY A 326 -16.91 -20.08 -3.35
C GLY A 326 -16.43 -19.18 -2.20
N ILE A 327 -15.65 -19.73 -1.25
CA ILE A 327 -15.11 -19.00 -0.11
C ILE A 327 -13.72 -18.47 -0.45
N ASP A 328 -13.59 -17.15 -0.53
CA ASP A 328 -12.32 -16.47 -0.77
C ASP A 328 -11.67 -15.96 0.53
N SER A 329 -10.42 -15.51 0.42
CA SER A 329 -9.67 -14.97 1.56
C SER A 329 -10.33 -13.74 2.18
N ALA A 330 -11.05 -12.92 1.40
CA ALA A 330 -11.73 -11.73 1.92
C ALA A 330 -12.92 -12.14 2.82
N GLU A 331 -13.68 -13.16 2.44
CA GLU A 331 -14.76 -13.73 3.23
C GLU A 331 -14.25 -14.38 4.52
N ILE A 332 -13.13 -15.11 4.45
CA ILE A 332 -12.44 -15.61 5.65
C ILE A 332 -12.15 -14.46 6.61
N VAL A 333 -11.54 -13.37 6.14
CA VAL A 333 -11.20 -12.22 7.00
C VAL A 333 -12.44 -11.60 7.63
N ARG A 334 -13.49 -11.32 6.84
CA ARG A 334 -14.75 -10.74 7.35
C ARG A 334 -15.36 -11.61 8.44
N ARG A 335 -15.35 -12.94 8.25
CA ARG A 335 -15.85 -13.88 9.25
C ARG A 335 -15.00 -13.89 10.52
N VAL A 336 -13.66 -13.93 10.41
CA VAL A 336 -12.79 -13.90 11.60
C VAL A 336 -12.97 -12.59 12.38
N ILE A 337 -13.11 -11.45 11.71
CA ILE A 337 -13.37 -10.16 12.36
C ILE A 337 -14.64 -10.24 13.21
N LYS A 338 -15.75 -10.67 12.62
CA LYS A 338 -17.05 -10.79 13.29
C LYS A 338 -17.00 -11.73 14.51
N GLU A 339 -16.30 -12.86 14.39
CA GLU A 339 -16.12 -13.83 15.48
C GLU A 339 -15.11 -13.39 16.55
N THR A 340 -14.36 -12.30 16.32
CA THR A 340 -13.38 -11.76 17.29
C THR A 340 -13.91 -10.59 18.07
N GLU A 341 -14.90 -9.87 17.51
CA GLU A 341 -15.71 -8.87 18.21
C GLU A 341 -16.69 -9.49 19.21
N SER A 342 -17.17 -10.71 18.94
CA SER A 342 -18.05 -11.49 19.81
C SER A 342 -17.30 -12.13 20.98
#